data_AF-A0AB33EY95-F1
#
_entry.id   AF-A0AB33EY95-F1
#
_cell.length_a   1.000
_cell.length_b   1.000
_cell.length_c   1.000
_cell.angle_alpha   90.00
_cell.angle_beta   90.00
_cell.angle_gamma   90.00
#
_symmetry.space_group_name_H-M   'P 1'
#
loop_
_entity.id
_entity.type
_entity.pdbx_description
1 polymer ?
#
loop_
_entity_poly.entity_id
_entity_poly.type
_entity_poly.pdbx_seq_one_letter_code
_entity_poly.pdbx_strand_id
1 'polypeptide(L)'
;MRKRLRIALGVALAGALVAPATVLGVHLAHPRDEDGYLAYLQRYGDPGSDNPVPVLPPAADLVAEGETACDWMRDQPYALWRTDARYHFQAVYQRYEQHVGDRSPRWGSALPEMSSVTSGAWAYLCPAEWELRQPRRRPFAPPPD
;
A
#
# COMPACT_ATOMS: atom_id res chain seq x y z
N MET A 1 -45.04 4.53 -12.61
CA MET A 1 -44.04 4.99 -11.60
C MET A 1 -43.41 3.87 -10.76
N ARG A 2 -44.18 2.96 -10.14
CA ARG A 2 -43.64 1.93 -9.23
C ARG A 2 -42.56 0.99 -9.80
N LYS A 3 -42.65 0.57 -11.08
CA LYS A 3 -41.63 -0.29 -11.74
C LYS A 3 -40.28 0.41 -11.91
N ARG A 4 -40.28 1.67 -12.37
CA ARG A 4 -39.06 2.47 -12.57
C ARG A 4 -38.35 2.76 -11.24
N LEU A 5 -39.11 3.01 -10.18
CA LEU A 5 -38.56 3.21 -8.83
C LEU A 5 -37.90 1.94 -8.27
N ARG A 6 -38.51 0.76 -8.48
CA ARG A 6 -37.92 -0.53 -8.07
C ARG A 6 -36.65 -0.88 -8.84
N ILE A 7 -36.62 -0.59 -10.15
CA ILE A 7 -35.42 -0.79 -10.97
C ILE A 7 -34.31 0.16 -10.52
N ALA A 8 -34.61 1.44 -10.33
CA ALA A 8 -33.63 2.42 -9.83
C ALA A 8 -33.09 2.02 -8.44
N LEU A 9 -33.96 1.56 -7.54
CA LEU A 9 -33.55 1.09 -6.21
C LEU A 9 -32.70 -0.18 -6.29
N GLY A 10 -33.06 -1.12 -7.18
CA GLY A 10 -32.28 -2.33 -7.42
C GLY A 10 -30.89 -2.06 -8.01
N VAL A 11 -30.80 -1.12 -8.96
CA VAL A 11 -29.51 -0.66 -9.53
C VAL A 11 -28.68 0.08 -8.48
N ALA A 12 -29.32 0.93 -7.67
CA ALA A 12 -28.65 1.63 -6.58
C ALA A 12 -28.11 0.66 -5.51
N LEU A 13 -28.89 -0.35 -5.12
CA LEU A 13 -28.44 -1.40 -4.20
C LEU A 13 -27.30 -2.24 -4.79
N ALA A 14 -27.43 -2.65 -6.06
CA ALA A 14 -26.40 -3.41 -6.73
C ALA A 14 -25.10 -2.61 -6.83
N GLY A 15 -25.17 -1.34 -7.23
CA GLY A 15 -24.01 -0.44 -7.26
C GLY A 15 -23.39 -0.21 -5.88
N ALA A 16 -24.21 -0.07 -4.83
CA ALA A 16 -23.75 0.10 -3.45
C ALA A 16 -23.00 -1.15 -2.92
N LEU A 17 -23.31 -2.35 -3.42
CA LEU A 17 -22.66 -3.60 -3.02
C LEU A 17 -21.37 -3.88 -3.80
N VAL A 18 -21.22 -3.34 -5.01
CA VAL A 18 -20.01 -3.54 -5.84
C VAL A 18 -18.77 -2.93 -5.20
N ALA A 19 -18.88 -1.75 -4.60
CA ALA A 19 -17.76 -1.09 -3.94
C ALA A 19 -17.17 -1.91 -2.76
N PRO A 20 -17.95 -2.33 -1.73
CA PRO A 20 -17.43 -3.13 -0.63
C PRO A 20 -16.96 -4.51 -1.09
N ALA A 21 -17.60 -5.13 -2.08
CA ALA A 21 -17.14 -6.41 -2.64
C ALA A 21 -15.78 -6.27 -3.35
N THR A 22 -15.55 -5.15 -4.05
CA THR A 22 -14.27 -4.86 -4.71
C THR A 22 -13.16 -4.66 -3.68
N VAL A 23 -13.42 -3.87 -2.64
CA VAL A 23 -12.46 -3.64 -1.55
C VAL A 23 -12.11 -4.97 -0.86
N LEU A 24 -13.11 -5.76 -0.50
CA LEU A 24 -12.88 -7.07 0.12
C LEU A 24 -12.08 -8.01 -0.80
N GLY A 25 -12.39 -8.05 -2.09
CA GLY A 25 -11.66 -8.83 -3.07
C GLY A 25 -10.18 -8.45 -3.15
N VAL A 26 -9.86 -7.15 -3.08
CA VAL A 26 -8.47 -6.66 -3.05
C VAL A 26 -7.74 -7.11 -1.79
N HIS A 27 -8.36 -7.04 -0.62
CA HIS A 27 -7.75 -7.52 0.62
C HIS A 27 -7.46 -9.03 0.61
N LEU A 28 -8.32 -9.83 -0.02
CA LEU A 28 -8.10 -11.27 -0.15
C LEU A 28 -6.99 -11.60 -1.16
N ALA A 29 -6.87 -10.83 -2.24
CA ALA A 29 -5.86 -11.03 -3.28
C ALA A 29 -4.47 -10.54 -2.86
N HIS A 30 -4.41 -9.61 -1.90
CA HIS A 30 -3.18 -8.96 -1.44
C HIS A 30 -3.03 -9.14 0.08
N PRO A 31 -2.72 -10.37 0.53
CA PRO A 31 -2.52 -10.63 1.95
C PRO A 31 -1.29 -9.90 2.47
N ARG A 32 -1.31 -9.61 3.77
CA ARG A 32 -0.14 -9.17 4.52
C ARG A 32 0.90 -10.29 4.59
N ASP A 33 2.17 -9.94 4.44
CA ASP A 33 3.32 -10.83 4.50
C ASP A 33 4.48 -10.16 5.29
N GLU A 34 4.58 -10.44 6.59
CA GLU A 34 5.64 -9.88 7.44
C GLU A 34 7.01 -10.49 7.14
N ASP A 35 7.06 -11.78 6.79
CA ASP A 35 8.32 -12.47 6.48
C ASP A 35 8.90 -11.95 5.16
N GLY A 36 8.05 -11.78 4.13
CA GLY A 36 8.42 -11.16 2.87
C GLY A 36 8.89 -9.72 3.04
N TYR A 37 8.27 -8.96 3.94
CA TYR A 37 8.72 -7.62 4.30
C TYR A 37 10.14 -7.61 4.89
N LEU A 38 10.42 -8.45 5.89
CA LEU A 38 11.75 -8.52 6.50
C LEU A 38 12.80 -9.02 5.50
N ALA A 39 12.45 -9.99 4.66
CA ALA A 39 13.32 -10.46 3.58
C ALA A 39 13.62 -9.36 2.55
N TYR A 40 12.62 -8.55 2.20
CA TYR A 40 12.79 -7.38 1.33
C TYR A 40 13.77 -6.37 1.95
N LEU A 41 13.62 -6.04 3.24
CA LEU A 41 14.53 -5.11 3.92
C LEU A 41 15.95 -5.66 4.04
N GLN A 42 16.09 -6.95 4.32
CA GLN A 42 17.39 -7.61 4.31
C GLN A 42 18.06 -7.46 2.94
N ARG A 43 17.30 -7.58 1.84
CA ARG A 43 17.86 -7.59 0.49
C ARG A 43 18.07 -6.20 -0.11
N TYR A 44 17.15 -5.27 0.13
CA TYR A 44 17.07 -3.97 -0.54
C TYR A 44 17.06 -2.78 0.45
N GLY A 45 17.35 -3.05 1.72
CA GLY A 45 17.42 -2.02 2.75
C GLY A 45 18.54 -1.01 2.57
N ASP A 46 19.51 -1.29 1.71
CA ASP A 46 20.58 -0.38 1.28
C ASP A 46 20.48 -0.17 -0.24
N PRO A 47 19.83 0.91 -0.70
CA PRO A 47 19.72 1.21 -2.14
C PRO A 47 21.07 1.49 -2.82
N GLY A 48 22.10 1.82 -2.05
CA GLY A 48 23.45 2.12 -2.54
C GLY A 48 24.33 0.87 -2.72
N SER A 49 23.84 -0.31 -2.37
CA SER A 49 24.62 -1.54 -2.33
C SER A 49 23.82 -2.72 -2.90
N ASP A 50 24.48 -3.58 -3.67
CA ASP A 50 23.90 -4.85 -4.13
C ASP A 50 23.97 -5.95 -3.06
N ASN A 51 24.66 -5.68 -1.95
CA ASN A 51 24.80 -6.63 -0.84
C ASN A 51 23.62 -6.50 0.12
N PRO A 52 23.13 -7.63 0.69
CA PRO A 52 22.13 -7.58 1.74
C PRO A 52 22.61 -6.76 2.96
N VAL A 53 21.67 -6.10 3.64
CA VAL A 53 21.92 -5.44 4.92
C VAL A 53 22.40 -6.48 5.92
N PRO A 54 23.62 -6.41 6.46
CA PRO A 54 24.21 -7.53 7.21
C PRO A 54 23.49 -7.81 8.53
N VAL A 55 22.96 -6.78 9.17
CA VAL A 55 22.21 -6.89 10.43
C VAL A 55 21.02 -5.93 10.35
N LEU A 56 19.81 -6.50 10.41
CA LEU A 56 18.60 -5.71 10.56
C LEU A 56 18.41 -5.25 12.01
N PRO A 57 17.80 -4.07 12.23
CA PRO A 57 17.22 -3.71 13.52
C PRO A 57 16.18 -4.75 13.99
N PRO A 58 15.75 -4.68 15.27
CA PRO A 58 14.71 -5.56 15.78
C PRO A 58 13.47 -5.55 14.87
N ALA A 59 12.97 -6.74 14.51
CA ALA A 59 11.83 -6.88 13.60
C ALA A 59 10.60 -6.08 14.06
N ALA A 60 10.36 -6.01 15.37
CA ALA A 60 9.25 -5.24 15.92
C ALA A 60 9.36 -3.73 15.63
N ASP A 61 10.57 -3.16 15.62
CA ASP A 61 10.78 -1.75 15.28
C ASP A 61 10.59 -1.51 13.79
N LEU A 62 11.09 -2.43 12.95
CA LEU A 62 10.88 -2.37 11.49
C LEU A 62 9.40 -2.46 11.14
N VAL A 63 8.69 -3.45 11.69
CA VAL A 63 7.25 -3.63 11.46
C VAL A 63 6.46 -2.42 11.96
N ALA A 64 6.76 -1.90 13.16
CA ALA A 64 6.08 -0.71 13.67
C ALA A 64 6.31 0.54 12.80
N GLU A 65 7.50 0.69 12.25
CA GLU A 65 7.80 1.77 11.31
C GLU A 65 7.07 1.58 9.98
N GLY A 66 7.01 0.34 9.46
CA GLY A 66 6.21 -0.03 8.30
C GLY A 66 4.70 0.18 8.51
N GLU A 67 4.17 -0.12 9.70
CA GLU A 67 2.77 0.16 10.05
C GLU A 67 2.44 1.64 9.95
N THR A 68 3.36 2.52 10.35
CA THR A 68 3.16 3.97 10.21
C THR A 68 2.96 4.36 8.74
N ALA A 69 3.72 3.76 7.83
CA ALA A 69 3.55 3.96 6.39
C ALA A 69 2.21 3.41 5.87
N CYS A 70 1.76 2.28 6.43
CA CYS A 70 0.49 1.65 6.08
C CYS A 70 -0.73 2.43 6.60
N ASP A 71 -0.68 2.96 7.81
CA ASP A 71 -1.72 3.79 8.39
C ASP A 71 -1.89 5.09 7.58
N TRP A 72 -0.78 5.76 7.24
CA TRP A 72 -0.84 6.94 6.37
C TRP A 72 -1.45 6.61 5.00
N MET A 73 -1.10 5.45 4.41
CA MET A 73 -1.66 4.99 3.13
C MET A 73 -3.17 4.75 3.25
N ARG A 74 -3.63 4.20 4.37
CA ARG A 74 -5.06 3.93 4.62
C ARG A 74 -5.89 5.21 4.61
N ASP A 75 -5.33 6.30 5.12
CA ASP A 75 -5.97 7.63 5.15
C ASP A 75 -6.00 8.33 3.79
N GLN A 76 -5.26 7.84 2.80
CA GLN A 76 -5.27 8.39 1.45
C GLN A 76 -6.56 7.99 0.68
N PRO A 77 -7.09 8.89 -0.18
CA PRO A 77 -8.30 8.62 -0.93
C PRO A 77 -8.10 7.49 -1.94
N TYR A 78 -9.10 6.61 -2.07
CA TYR A 78 -9.12 5.57 -3.10
C TYR A 78 -8.94 6.15 -4.51
N ALA A 79 -8.12 5.47 -5.31
CA ALA A 79 -7.70 5.93 -6.62
C ALA A 79 -7.69 4.87 -7.72
N LEU A 80 -8.24 3.67 -7.47
CA LEU A 80 -8.38 2.59 -8.47
C LEU A 80 -8.90 3.07 -9.84
N TRP A 81 -9.87 3.99 -9.84
CA TRP A 81 -10.53 4.54 -11.03
C TRP A 81 -9.98 5.91 -11.47
N ARG A 82 -9.01 6.47 -10.73
CA ARG A 82 -8.41 7.77 -11.05
C ARG A 82 -7.22 7.54 -11.98
N THR A 83 -6.92 8.53 -12.81
CA THR A 83 -5.81 8.46 -13.78
C THR A 83 -4.81 9.59 -13.62
N ASP A 84 -5.04 10.50 -12.67
CA ASP A 84 -4.17 11.65 -12.45
C ASP A 84 -2.80 11.20 -11.89
N ALA A 85 -1.73 11.81 -12.40
CA ALA A 85 -0.36 11.51 -11.99
C ALA A 85 -0.11 11.66 -10.48
N ARG A 86 -0.91 12.47 -9.78
CA ARG A 86 -0.83 12.65 -8.32
C ARG A 86 -1.10 11.37 -7.52
N TYR A 87 -1.69 10.34 -8.11
CA TYR A 87 -1.93 9.05 -7.46
C TYR A 87 -0.88 7.99 -7.84
N HIS A 88 0.09 8.32 -8.69
CA HIS A 88 1.18 7.39 -9.03
C HIS A 88 2.19 7.29 -7.89
N PHE A 89 2.90 6.16 -7.82
CA PHE A 89 3.89 5.84 -6.79
C PHE A 89 4.78 7.00 -6.38
N GLN A 90 5.51 7.62 -7.31
CA GLN A 90 6.42 8.71 -6.96
C GLN A 90 5.73 9.89 -6.29
N ALA A 91 4.55 10.30 -6.76
CA ALA A 91 3.82 11.41 -6.19
C ALA A 91 3.23 11.08 -4.81
N VAL A 92 2.85 9.82 -4.58
CA VAL A 92 2.38 9.36 -3.27
C VAL A 92 3.55 9.27 -2.29
N TYR A 93 4.65 8.67 -2.73
CA TYR A 93 5.90 8.54 -1.98
C TYR A 93 6.46 9.89 -1.55
N GLN A 94 6.54 10.89 -2.43
CA GLN A 94 6.97 12.25 -2.07
C GLN A 94 6.07 12.91 -1.03
N ARG A 95 4.75 12.69 -1.07
CA ARG A 95 3.85 13.21 -0.03
C ARG A 95 4.04 12.52 1.30
N TYR A 96 4.34 11.22 1.29
CA TYR A 96 4.67 10.50 2.50
C TYR A 96 5.97 11.02 3.10
N GLU A 97 7.02 11.20 2.30
CA GLU A 97 8.30 11.80 2.75
C GLU A 97 8.08 13.19 3.36
N GLN A 98 7.28 14.04 2.72
CA GLN A 98 6.90 15.35 3.28
C GLN A 98 6.11 15.24 4.59
N HIS A 99 5.31 14.18 4.76
CA HIS A 99 4.53 13.95 5.97
C HIS A 99 5.40 13.49 7.14
N VAL A 100 6.35 12.57 6.90
CA VAL A 100 7.26 12.10 7.95
C VAL A 100 8.41 13.07 8.23
N GLY A 101 8.72 13.97 7.28
CA GLY A 101 9.68 15.06 7.45
C GLY A 101 11.06 14.60 7.90
N ASP A 102 11.72 15.39 8.76
CA ASP A 102 13.04 15.12 9.35
C ASP A 102 13.02 14.04 10.45
N ARG A 103 11.95 13.23 10.56
CA ARG A 103 11.88 12.15 11.55
C ARG A 103 12.98 11.13 11.27
N SER A 104 13.79 10.87 12.28
CA SER A 104 14.71 9.72 12.27
C SER A 104 13.98 8.45 12.71
N PRO A 105 14.22 7.30 12.07
CA PRO A 105 13.70 6.03 12.57
C PRO A 105 14.36 5.66 13.90
N ARG A 106 13.77 4.68 14.59
CA ARG A 106 14.26 4.23 15.92
C ARG A 106 15.70 3.74 15.92
N TRP A 107 16.19 3.24 14.78
CA TRP A 107 17.57 2.80 14.59
C TRP A 107 18.51 3.90 14.07
N GLY A 108 18.06 5.16 14.04
CA GLY A 108 18.87 6.33 13.68
C GLY A 108 19.26 6.33 12.21
N SER A 109 20.54 6.59 11.90
CA SER A 109 21.07 6.59 10.54
C SER A 109 21.56 5.21 10.07
N ALA A 110 21.27 4.14 10.83
CA ALA A 110 21.59 2.78 10.41
C ALA A 110 20.65 2.31 9.30
N LEU A 111 21.06 1.24 8.61
CA LEU A 111 20.21 0.54 7.65
C LEU A 111 19.10 -0.26 8.38
N PRO A 112 17.96 -0.55 7.73
CA PRO A 112 17.60 -0.15 6.36
C PRO A 112 17.21 1.33 6.25
N GLU A 113 17.39 1.91 5.06
CA GLU A 113 16.90 3.26 4.77
C GLU A 113 15.37 3.34 4.86
N MET A 114 14.87 4.51 5.29
CA MET A 114 13.44 4.78 5.42
C MET A 114 12.67 4.62 4.10
N SER A 115 13.32 4.85 2.98
CA SER A 115 12.78 4.67 1.64
C SER A 115 12.43 3.21 1.35
N SER A 116 13.33 2.29 1.69
CA SER A 116 13.15 0.85 1.58
C SER A 116 12.12 0.33 2.58
N VAL A 117 12.10 0.85 3.81
CA VAL A 117 11.06 0.56 4.81
C VAL A 117 9.66 0.88 4.29
N THR A 118 9.49 2.07 3.73
CA THR A 118 8.22 2.54 3.18
C THR A 118 7.78 1.71 1.97
N SER A 119 8.70 1.51 1.01
CA SER A 119 8.42 0.74 -0.21
C SER A 119 8.10 -0.71 0.11
N GLY A 120 8.84 -1.32 1.03
CA GLY A 120 8.60 -2.68 1.52
C GLY A 120 7.26 -2.78 2.25
N ALA A 121 6.91 -1.81 3.09
CA ALA A 121 5.64 -1.84 3.82
C ALA A 121 4.43 -1.82 2.86
N TRP A 122 4.47 -0.95 1.85
CA TRP A 122 3.40 -0.90 0.84
C TRP A 122 3.35 -2.13 -0.06
N ALA A 123 4.47 -2.83 -0.25
CA ALA A 123 4.52 -4.04 -1.06
C ALA A 123 4.12 -5.32 -0.29
N TYR A 124 4.35 -5.37 1.02
CA TYR A 124 4.25 -6.62 1.81
C TYR A 124 3.38 -6.50 3.06
N LEU A 125 3.43 -5.37 3.80
CA LEU A 125 2.64 -5.21 5.03
C LEU A 125 1.19 -4.77 4.77
N CYS A 126 0.98 -3.88 3.79
CA CYS A 126 -0.33 -3.38 3.39
C CYS A 126 -0.52 -3.29 1.87
N PRO A 127 -0.25 -4.37 1.11
CA PRO A 127 -0.35 -4.36 -0.36
C PRO A 127 -1.76 -4.08 -0.85
N ALA A 128 -2.79 -4.49 -0.11
CA ALA A 128 -4.17 -4.15 -0.42
C ALA A 128 -4.43 -2.64 -0.33
N GLU A 129 -3.92 -1.98 0.71
CA GLU A 129 -4.12 -0.53 0.86
C GLU A 129 -3.43 0.22 -0.28
N TRP A 130 -2.20 -0.18 -0.62
CA TRP A 130 -1.47 0.34 -1.78
C TRP A 130 -2.26 0.15 -3.07
N GLU A 131 -2.77 -1.06 -3.31
CA GLU A 131 -3.56 -1.40 -4.50
C GLU A 131 -4.79 -0.50 -4.67
N LEU A 132 -5.52 -0.24 -3.58
CA LEU A 132 -6.71 0.61 -3.60
C LEU A 132 -6.40 2.10 -3.89
N ARG A 133 -5.15 2.55 -3.69
CA ARG A 133 -4.72 3.96 -3.84
C ARG A 133 -3.83 4.21 -5.04
N GLN A 134 -3.52 3.20 -5.83
CA GLN A 134 -2.84 3.38 -7.10
C GLN A 134 -3.81 3.30 -8.30
N PRO A 135 -3.62 4.14 -9.32
CA PRO A 135 -4.30 4.00 -10.61
C PRO A 135 -3.99 2.66 -11.26
N ARG A 136 -5.02 1.89 -11.57
CA ARG A 136 -4.89 0.68 -12.40
C ARG A 136 -5.58 0.91 -13.73
N ARG A 137 -4.90 0.54 -14.82
CA ARG A 137 -5.59 0.33 -16.12
C ARG A 137 -6.57 -0.86 -16.06
N ARG A 138 -6.34 -1.83 -15.15
CA ARG A 138 -7.17 -3.03 -14.93
C ARG A 138 -7.15 -3.45 -13.44
N PRO A 139 -8.11 -3.01 -12.62
CA PRO A 139 -8.14 -3.28 -11.18
C PRO A 139 -8.51 -4.73 -10.79
N PHE A 140 -8.84 -5.58 -11.76
CA PHE A 140 -9.24 -6.99 -11.55
C PHE A 140 -8.40 -7.97 -12.39
N ALA A 141 -7.21 -7.57 -12.83
CA ALA A 141 -6.37 -8.48 -13.60
C ALA A 141 -5.90 -9.63 -12.71
N PRO A 142 -6.02 -10.90 -13.17
CA PRO A 142 -5.46 -12.03 -12.44
C PRO A 142 -3.93 -11.87 -12.29
N PRO A 143 -3.30 -12.53 -11.29
CA PRO A 143 -1.85 -12.50 -11.14
C PRO A 143 -1.17 -12.94 -12.45
N PRO A 144 -0.01 -12.35 -12.79
CA PRO A 144 0.74 -12.79 -13.96
C PRO A 144 1.16 -14.26 -13.81
N ASP A 145 1.09 -15.00 -14.93
CA ASP A 145 1.47 -16.40 -15.05
C ASP A 145 2.93 -16.68 -14.63
#